data_AF-A0AA42ATL7-F1
#
_entry.id   AF-A0AA42ATL7-F1
#
_cell.length_a   1.000
_cell.length_b   1.000
_cell.length_c   1.000
_cell.angle_alpha   90.00
_cell.angle_beta   90.00
_cell.angle_gamma   90.00
#
_symmetry.space_group_name_H-M   'P 1'
#
loop_
_entity.id
_entity.type
_entity.pdbx_description
1 polymer ?
#
loop_
_entity_poly.entity_id
_entity_poly.type
_entity_poly.pdbx_seq_one_letter_code
_entity_poly.pdbx_strand_id
1 'polypeptide(L)'
;MASSTQFFIGLALIVMVYFPAISSATKHIVGDNSGWTIKFDYQAWASNKEFYVGDELVFMYPPGAHNVFKVNGTGFKECIKPPINEAFNYWNGCDYP
;
A
#
# COMPACT_ATOMS: atom_id res chain seq x y z
N MET A 1 14.74 45.17 -12.32
CA MET A 1 14.93 43.80 -11.81
C MET A 1 14.05 43.63 -10.56
N ALA A 2 12.73 43.79 -10.69
CA ALA A 2 11.80 43.74 -9.55
C ALA A 2 10.42 43.35 -10.06
N SER A 3 10.01 43.95 -11.19
CA SER A 3 8.79 43.61 -11.92
C SER A 3 8.79 42.18 -12.50
N SER A 4 9.91 41.70 -13.05
CA SER A 4 10.01 40.31 -13.53
C SER A 4 9.92 39.30 -12.39
N THR A 5 10.63 39.54 -11.28
CA THR A 5 10.64 38.67 -10.10
C THR A 5 9.25 38.56 -9.46
N GLN A 6 8.51 39.67 -9.36
CA GLN A 6 7.14 39.68 -8.86
C GLN A 6 6.17 38.88 -9.76
N PHE A 7 6.38 38.93 -11.08
CA PHE A 7 5.58 38.15 -12.02
C PHE A 7 5.80 36.65 -11.89
N PHE A 8 7.07 36.21 -11.74
CA PHE A 8 7.41 34.81 -11.50
C PHE A 8 6.90 34.29 -10.15
N ILE A 9 6.96 35.12 -9.10
CA ILE A 9 6.41 34.79 -7.78
C ILE A 9 4.88 34.64 -7.87
N GLY A 10 4.19 35.57 -8.55
CA GLY A 10 2.75 35.48 -8.77
C GLY A 10 2.36 34.21 -9.53
N LEU A 11 3.10 33.88 -10.59
CA LEU A 11 2.87 32.66 -11.38
C LEU A 11 3.08 31.39 -10.54
N ALA A 12 4.13 31.33 -9.72
CA ALA A 12 4.43 30.18 -8.86
C ALA A 12 3.36 29.96 -7.78
N LEU A 13 2.84 31.05 -7.19
CA LEU A 13 1.75 30.98 -6.21
C LEU A 13 0.45 30.50 -6.84
N ILE A 14 0.13 30.96 -8.05
CA ILE A 14 -1.02 30.50 -8.83
C ILE A 14 -0.91 28.99 -9.08
N VAL A 15 0.24 28.49 -9.54
CA VAL A 15 0.46 27.06 -9.81
C VAL A 15 0.27 26.18 -8.57
N MET A 16 0.71 26.62 -7.38
CA MET A 16 0.50 25.87 -6.13
C MET A 16 -0.97 25.80 -5.70
N VAL A 17 -1.76 26.86 -5.93
CA VAL A 17 -3.19 26.88 -5.56
C VAL A 17 -4.02 25.95 -6.45
N TYR A 18 -3.61 25.74 -7.70
CA TYR A 18 -4.31 24.87 -8.66
C TYR A 18 -3.85 23.40 -8.64
N PHE A 19 -2.84 23.05 -7.84
CA PHE A 19 -2.42 21.66 -7.63
C PHE A 19 -2.98 21.17 -6.29
N PRO A 20 -4.24 20.70 -6.23
CA PRO A 20 -4.68 19.99 -5.04
C PRO A 20 -3.75 18.79 -4.85
N ALA A 21 -3.08 18.72 -3.70
CA ALA A 21 -2.41 17.49 -3.28
C ALA A 21 -3.50 16.44 -3.06
N ILE A 22 -3.79 15.64 -4.08
CA ILE A 22 -4.72 14.52 -3.97
C ILE A 22 -4.02 13.48 -3.10
N SER A 23 -4.19 13.55 -1.78
CA SER A 23 -3.77 12.50 -0.86
C SER A 23 -4.84 11.40 -0.87
N SER A 24 -4.90 10.63 -1.95
CA SER A 24 -5.70 9.40 -1.96
C SER A 24 -4.88 8.29 -1.31
N ALA A 25 -5.48 7.54 -0.39
CA ALA A 25 -4.89 6.32 0.16
C ALA A 25 -4.60 5.33 -0.98
N THR A 26 -3.36 4.85 -1.05
CA THR A 26 -2.94 3.91 -2.09
C THR A 26 -3.31 2.48 -1.69
N LYS A 27 -3.82 1.72 -2.65
CA LYS A 27 -4.01 0.27 -2.50
C LYS A 27 -2.84 -0.47 -3.12
N HIS A 28 -2.08 -1.21 -2.30
CA HIS A 28 -0.97 -2.04 -2.76
C HIS A 28 -1.42 -3.49 -2.84
N ILE A 29 -1.46 -4.06 -4.04
CA ILE A 29 -1.73 -5.48 -4.23
C ILE A 29 -0.47 -6.27 -3.86
N VAL A 30 -0.54 -7.04 -2.79
CA VAL A 30 0.61 -7.79 -2.28
C VAL A 30 1.00 -8.87 -3.28
N GLY A 31 2.23 -8.78 -3.79
CA GLY A 31 2.74 -9.66 -4.84
C GLY A 31 2.35 -9.27 -6.27
N ASP A 32 1.75 -8.09 -6.46
CA ASP A 32 1.28 -7.59 -7.75
C ASP A 32 0.44 -8.66 -8.49
N ASN A 33 0.77 -8.99 -9.74
CA ASN A 33 0.06 -10.02 -10.52
C ASN A 33 0.16 -11.44 -9.94
N SER A 34 1.13 -11.71 -9.07
CA SER A 34 1.30 -13.05 -8.45
C SER A 34 0.36 -13.27 -7.27
N GLY A 35 -0.14 -12.18 -6.67
CA GLY A 35 -0.98 -12.23 -5.48
C GLY A 35 -0.28 -12.81 -4.25
N TRP A 36 -1.08 -13.31 -3.31
CA TRP A 36 -0.64 -13.95 -2.08
C TRP A 36 -0.48 -15.47 -2.31
N THR A 37 0.78 -15.93 -2.42
CA THR A 37 1.16 -17.27 -2.83
C THR A 37 2.50 -17.69 -2.22
N ILE A 38 2.84 -18.98 -2.34
CA ILE A 38 4.13 -19.52 -1.89
C ILE A 38 5.22 -19.33 -2.96
N LYS A 39 6.49 -19.33 -2.53
CA LYS A 39 7.68 -19.22 -3.40
C LYS A 39 7.76 -17.93 -4.21
N PHE A 40 7.23 -16.83 -3.67
CA PHE A 40 7.38 -15.47 -4.21
C PHE A 40 8.27 -14.63 -3.29
N ASP A 41 9.09 -13.75 -3.86
CA ASP A 41 9.98 -12.87 -3.08
C ASP A 41 9.25 -11.58 -2.64
N TYR A 42 8.57 -11.68 -1.50
CA TYR A 42 7.88 -10.52 -0.91
C TYR A 42 8.83 -9.45 -0.36
N GLN A 43 10.09 -9.78 -0.10
CA GLN A 43 11.07 -8.81 0.38
C GLN A 43 11.49 -7.88 -0.75
N ALA A 44 11.78 -8.42 -1.94
CA ALA A 44 12.04 -7.64 -3.13
C ALA A 44 10.80 -6.84 -3.59
N TRP A 45 9.60 -7.39 -3.44
CA TRP A 45 8.37 -6.66 -3.72
C TRP A 45 8.22 -5.45 -2.79
N ALA A 46 8.37 -5.65 -1.47
CA ALA A 46 8.21 -4.60 -0.48
C ALA A 46 9.31 -3.52 -0.57
N SER A 47 10.54 -3.87 -0.97
CA SER A 47 11.65 -2.91 -1.08
C SER A 47 11.46 -1.87 -2.20
N ASN A 48 10.58 -2.14 -3.16
CA ASN A 48 10.27 -1.26 -4.29
C ASN A 48 8.97 -0.46 -4.07
N LYS A 49 8.50 -0.34 -2.82
CA LYS A 49 7.25 0.31 -2.47
C LYS A 49 7.45 1.26 -1.29
N GLU A 50 6.71 2.36 -1.31
CA GLU A 50 6.57 3.26 -0.17
C GLU A 50 5.16 3.07 0.39
N PHE A 51 5.07 2.85 1.70
CA PHE A 51 3.80 2.65 2.39
C PHE A 51 3.54 3.85 3.30
N TYR A 52 2.41 4.50 3.10
CA TYR A 52 2.00 5.66 3.87
C TYR A 52 0.86 5.30 4.83
N VAL A 53 0.74 6.05 5.93
CA VAL A 53 -0.40 5.88 6.84
C VAL A 53 -1.69 6.19 6.08
N GLY A 54 -2.63 5.25 6.11
CA GLY A 54 -3.89 5.33 5.35
C GLY A 54 -3.91 4.41 4.13
N ASP A 55 -2.75 3.95 3.65
CA ASP A 55 -2.68 2.95 2.57
C ASP A 55 -3.30 1.61 3.00
N GLU A 56 -3.75 0.84 2.00
CA GLU A 56 -4.28 -0.51 2.18
C GLU A 56 -3.36 -1.55 1.52
N LEU A 57 -3.15 -2.67 2.21
CA LEU A 57 -2.54 -3.86 1.63
C LEU A 57 -3.64 -4.85 1.23
N VAL A 58 -3.69 -5.19 -0.05
CA VAL A 58 -4.69 -6.09 -0.62
C VAL A 58 -4.06 -7.46 -0.88
N PHE A 59 -4.51 -8.48 -0.15
CA PHE A 59 -4.02 -9.85 -0.28
C PHE A 59 -4.99 -10.67 -1.13
N MET A 60 -4.63 -10.94 -2.38
CA MET A 60 -5.46 -11.72 -3.31
C MET A 60 -5.04 -13.18 -3.32
N TYR A 61 -5.97 -14.10 -3.02
CA TYR A 61 -5.75 -15.54 -3.08
C TYR A 61 -7.08 -16.31 -3.21
N PRO A 62 -7.07 -17.56 -3.72
CA PRO A 62 -8.27 -18.37 -3.80
C PRO A 62 -8.88 -18.63 -2.40
N PRO A 63 -10.21 -18.58 -2.24
CA PRO A 63 -10.87 -18.86 -0.97
C PRO A 63 -10.43 -20.21 -0.36
N GLY A 64 -10.08 -20.20 0.93
CA GLY A 64 -9.62 -21.40 1.65
C GLY A 64 -8.19 -21.85 1.35
N ALA A 65 -7.49 -21.24 0.38
CA ALA A 65 -6.11 -21.60 0.05
C ALA A 65 -5.10 -21.01 1.06
N HIS A 66 -5.32 -19.77 1.47
CA HIS A 66 -4.42 -19.01 2.34
C HIS A 66 -5.20 -18.22 3.39
N ASN A 67 -4.47 -17.57 4.29
CA ASN A 67 -4.98 -16.63 5.28
C ASN A 67 -3.95 -15.52 5.50
N VAL A 68 -4.33 -14.50 6.25
CA VAL A 68 -3.48 -13.35 6.57
C VAL A 68 -3.53 -13.12 8.08
N PHE A 69 -2.37 -13.05 8.70
CA PHE A 69 -2.21 -12.73 10.12
C PHE A 69 -1.27 -11.54 10.29
N LYS A 70 -1.63 -10.61 11.16
CA LYS A 70 -0.69 -9.61 11.67
C LYS A 70 0.10 -10.26 12.81
N VAL A 71 1.42 -10.18 12.73
CA VAL A 71 2.34 -10.72 13.73
C VAL A 71 3.33 -9.64 14.19
N ASN A 72 3.99 -9.88 15.32
CA ASN A 72 5.13 -9.06 15.75
C ASN A 72 6.44 -9.55 15.10
N GLY A 73 7.55 -8.86 15.37
CA GLY A 73 8.85 -9.18 14.77
C GLY A 73 9.36 -10.59 15.10
N THR A 74 9.13 -11.09 16.32
CA THR A 74 9.51 -12.46 16.71
C THR A 74 8.65 -13.48 15.98
N GLY A 75 7.33 -13.30 15.99
CA GLY A 75 6.40 -14.21 15.31
C GLY A 75 6.65 -14.28 13.80
N PHE A 76 7.05 -13.17 13.17
CA PHE A 76 7.49 -13.17 11.78
C PHE A 76 8.75 -14.02 11.57
N LYS A 77 9.80 -13.82 12.37
CA LYS A 77 11.08 -14.55 12.26
C LYS A 77 10.96 -16.05 12.54
N GLU A 78 10.12 -16.41 13.50
CA GLU A 78 9.94 -17.79 13.95
C GLU A 78 8.74 -18.50 13.28
N CYS A 79 8.04 -17.80 12.39
CA CYS A 79 6.83 -18.31 11.71
C CYS A 79 5.72 -18.75 12.69
N ILE A 80 5.54 -17.99 13.77
CA ILE A 80 4.49 -18.22 14.76
C ILE A 80 3.27 -17.37 14.40
N LYS A 81 2.14 -18.05 14.15
CA LYS A 81 0.87 -17.39 13.85
C LYS A 81 -0.10 -17.40 15.04
N PRO A 82 -0.99 -16.41 15.16
CA PRO A 82 -2.10 -16.43 16.10
C PRO A 82 -3.13 -17.55 15.82
N PRO A 83 -4.09 -17.76 16.74
CA PRO A 83 -5.26 -18.60 16.53
C PRO A 83 -6.11 -18.13 15.34
N ILE A 84 -6.85 -19.07 14.70
CA ILE A 84 -7.52 -18.82 13.41
C ILE A 84 -8.58 -17.71 13.45
N ASN A 85 -9.22 -17.48 14.60
CA ASN A 85 -10.21 -16.42 14.78
C ASN A 85 -9.62 -15.00 14.72
N GLU A 86 -8.30 -14.86 14.78
CA GLU A 86 -7.58 -13.58 14.61
C GLU A 86 -7.09 -13.35 13.18
N ALA A 87 -7.37 -14.28 12.25
CA ALA A 87 -7.06 -14.07 10.85
C ALA A 87 -7.84 -12.86 10.32
N PHE A 88 -7.18 -12.06 9.48
CA PHE A 88 -7.85 -10.98 8.77
C PHE A 88 -8.85 -11.59 7.78
N ASN A 89 -10.13 -11.41 8.09
CA ASN A 89 -11.24 -11.86 7.25
C ASN A 89 -11.75 -10.73 6.33
N TYR A 90 -11.08 -9.58 6.33
CA TYR A 90 -11.56 -8.41 5.60
C TYR A 90 -11.22 -8.53 4.12
N TRP A 91 -12.16 -9.16 3.40
CA TRP A 91 -12.29 -9.09 1.96
C TRP A 91 -12.66 -7.65 1.57
N ASN A 92 -11.65 -6.80 1.33
CA ASN A 92 -11.86 -5.58 0.57
C ASN A 92 -12.04 -5.98 -0.88
N GLY A 93 -13.31 -6.14 -1.27
CA GLY A 93 -13.75 -6.53 -2.60
C GLY A 93 -12.91 -5.92 -3.71
N CYS A 94 -12.24 -6.79 -4.44
CA CYS A 94 -12.20 -6.71 -5.88
C CYS A 94 -12.74 -8.07 -6.30
N ASP A 95 -13.92 -8.08 -6.91
CA ASP A 95 -14.47 -9.26 -7.57
C ASP A 95 -13.34 -9.96 -8.34
N TYR A 96 -13.06 -11.20 -7.96
CA TYR A 96 -12.42 -12.13 -8.87
C TYR A 96 -13.38 -12.27 -10.07
N PRO A 97 -12.93 -12.22 -11.33
CA PRO A 97 -13.71 -12.86 -12.38
C PRO A 97 -13.90 -14.36 -12.06
#